data_AF-A0A916MPU4-F1
#
_entry.id   AF-A0A916MPU4-F1
#
_cell.length_a   1.000
_cell.length_b   1.000
_cell.length_c   1.000
_cell.angle_alpha   90.00
_cell.angle_beta   90.00
_cell.angle_gamma   90.00
#
_symmetry.space_group_name_H-M   'P 1'
#
loop_
_entity.id
_entity.type
_entity.pdbx_description
1 polymer ?
#
loop_
_entity_poly.entity_id
_entity_poly.type
_entity_poly.pdbx_seq_one_letter_code
_entity_poly.pdbx_strand_id
1 'polypeptide(L)'
;MKLLQDIIDEHFLSSDKAELVSLFDKHGIFDIISKSSGQLRIQLQRAITTDSGAPITAITTTSSNFLVSVNSQVIKIYDLNEKRQIQEAIAQIGLRMLLSIIKLFPSEASDIFEAVKQSLQMTSEMFGYNYSDINDLMKFEEFTDLTQTLTGKKYADELQEIPQSEIASIIWTNKVPMGYLTTELKKRKWIKTQSEFSKLFGNSDSKLQVHWDMKHKYELAQLLYVLAKGDFIRPRKGVFSVPEKFIVDFSGTKLKANSLKKISSKITTDPTTYHDIIESVEKIIKNISKS
;
A
#
# COMPACT_ATOMS: atom_id res chain seq x y z
N MET A 1 -0.27 -13.92 -32.97
CA MET A 1 -0.87 -12.79 -32.23
C MET A 1 -0.06 -11.53 -32.48
N LYS A 2 -0.74 -10.48 -32.96
CA LYS A 2 -0.17 -9.21 -33.40
C LYS A 2 -0.32 -8.25 -32.22
N LEU A 3 0.69 -8.13 -31.35
CA LEU A 3 0.63 -7.33 -30.11
C LEU A 3 0.01 -5.93 -30.30
N LEU A 4 0.34 -5.24 -31.40
CA LEU A 4 -0.26 -3.95 -31.74
C LEU A 4 -1.74 -4.05 -32.10
N GLN A 5 -2.12 -5.04 -32.90
CA GLN A 5 -3.52 -5.31 -33.24
C GLN A 5 -4.28 -5.69 -31.97
N ASP A 6 -3.72 -6.53 -31.12
CA ASP A 6 -4.34 -6.96 -29.86
C ASP A 6 -4.55 -5.75 -28.92
N ILE A 7 -3.57 -4.83 -28.79
CA ILE A 7 -3.69 -3.59 -28.00
C ILE A 7 -4.71 -2.62 -28.59
N ILE A 8 -4.79 -2.50 -29.91
CA ILE A 8 -5.76 -1.62 -30.59
C ILE A 8 -7.17 -2.21 -30.49
N ASP A 9 -7.31 -3.53 -30.68
CA ASP A 9 -8.57 -4.26 -30.72
C ASP A 9 -9.21 -4.40 -29.33
N GLU A 10 -8.42 -4.57 -28.28
CA GLU A 10 -8.92 -4.75 -26.91
C GLU A 10 -9.40 -3.45 -26.26
N HIS A 11 -9.03 -2.29 -26.80
CA HIS A 11 -9.06 -1.07 -26.00
C HIS A 11 -9.42 0.24 -26.70
N PHE A 12 -9.70 0.22 -28.01
CA PHE A 12 -10.33 1.35 -28.70
C PHE A 12 -11.71 0.91 -29.20
N LEU A 13 -12.70 1.80 -29.11
CA LEU A 13 -14.02 1.55 -29.71
C LEU A 13 -13.88 1.42 -31.22
N SER A 14 -14.78 0.64 -31.85
CA SER A 14 -14.66 0.25 -33.25
C SER A 14 -14.63 1.45 -34.22
N SER A 15 -15.33 2.54 -33.89
CA SER A 15 -15.33 3.79 -34.65
C SER A 15 -13.98 4.51 -34.58
N ASP A 16 -13.45 4.66 -33.37
CA ASP A 16 -12.25 5.46 -33.08
C ASP A 16 -10.99 4.75 -33.60
N LYS A 17 -11.05 3.42 -33.66
CA LYS A 17 -10.01 2.56 -34.23
C LYS A 17 -9.78 2.82 -35.72
N ALA A 18 -10.83 2.96 -36.52
CA ALA A 18 -10.70 3.17 -37.96
C ALA A 18 -10.07 4.55 -38.26
N GLU A 19 -10.48 5.57 -37.51
CA GLU A 19 -9.94 6.91 -37.61
C GLU A 19 -8.46 6.96 -37.18
N LEU A 20 -8.11 6.37 -36.03
CA LEU A 20 -6.73 6.31 -35.55
C LEU A 20 -5.79 5.55 -36.48
N VAL A 21 -6.24 4.41 -37.02
CA VAL A 21 -5.44 3.65 -38.01
C VAL A 21 -5.22 4.50 -39.25
N SER A 22 -6.26 5.18 -39.75
CA SER A 22 -6.13 6.09 -40.89
C SER A 22 -5.15 7.24 -40.62
N LEU A 23 -5.18 7.83 -39.42
CA LEU A 23 -4.26 8.89 -39.02
C LEU A 23 -2.81 8.39 -38.91
N PHE A 24 -2.59 7.22 -38.34
CA PHE A 24 -1.25 6.64 -38.23
C PHE A 24 -0.67 6.24 -39.58
N ASP A 25 -1.49 5.70 -40.49
CA ASP A 25 -1.05 5.40 -41.86
C ASP A 25 -0.72 6.67 -42.63
N LYS A 26 -1.57 7.70 -42.53
CA LYS A 26 -1.35 9.02 -43.18
C LYS A 26 0.02 9.60 -42.83
N HIS A 27 0.49 9.43 -41.59
CA HIS A 27 1.76 10.00 -41.12
C HIS A 27 2.90 8.99 -41.00
N GLY A 28 2.73 7.75 -41.49
CA GLY A 28 3.75 6.70 -41.43
C GLY A 28 4.14 6.29 -39.99
N ILE A 29 3.26 6.55 -39.02
CA ILE A 29 3.47 6.20 -37.60
C ILE A 29 3.29 4.68 -37.40
N PHE A 30 2.40 4.05 -38.15
CA PHE A 30 2.09 2.63 -38.02
C PHE A 30 3.32 1.72 -38.22
N ASP A 31 4.15 2.06 -39.20
CA ASP A 31 5.40 1.37 -39.48
C ASP A 31 6.40 1.46 -38.32
N ILE A 32 6.47 2.64 -37.68
CA ILE A 32 7.35 2.88 -36.53
C ILE A 32 6.90 2.01 -35.36
N ILE A 33 5.60 2.05 -35.01
CA ILE A 33 5.04 1.23 -33.93
C ILE A 33 5.24 -0.26 -34.20
N SER A 34 4.98 -0.71 -35.43
CA SER A 34 5.11 -2.11 -35.83
C SER A 34 6.57 -2.60 -35.75
N LYS A 35 7.53 -1.81 -36.21
CA LYS A 35 8.97 -2.15 -36.13
C LYS A 35 9.45 -2.19 -34.69
N SER A 36 9.16 -1.17 -33.89
CA SER A 36 9.59 -1.10 -32.49
C SER A 36 8.96 -2.21 -31.65
N SER A 37 7.67 -2.48 -31.81
CA SER A 37 6.99 -3.58 -31.11
C SER A 37 7.51 -4.96 -31.52
N GLY A 38 7.81 -5.16 -32.80
CA GLY A 38 8.42 -6.39 -33.30
C GLY A 38 9.80 -6.66 -32.71
N GLN A 39 10.67 -5.64 -32.70
CA GLN A 39 12.00 -5.74 -32.08
C GLN A 39 11.92 -6.03 -30.58
N LEU A 40 11.06 -5.32 -29.87
CA LEU A 40 10.87 -5.50 -28.44
C LEU A 40 10.37 -6.91 -28.12
N ARG A 41 9.42 -7.41 -28.90
CA ARG A 41 8.89 -8.78 -28.75
C ARG A 41 9.99 -9.83 -28.84
N ILE A 42 10.89 -9.72 -29.81
CA ILE A 42 11.99 -10.68 -29.96
C ILE A 42 12.87 -10.71 -28.71
N GLN A 43 13.17 -9.54 -28.14
CA GLN A 43 13.98 -9.41 -26.94
C GLN A 43 13.27 -9.98 -25.70
N LEU A 44 11.97 -9.68 -25.52
CA LEU A 44 11.16 -10.20 -24.42
C LEU A 44 11.02 -11.73 -24.51
N GLN A 45 10.74 -12.27 -25.69
CA GLN A 45 10.65 -13.72 -25.90
C GLN A 45 11.96 -14.43 -25.58
N ARG A 46 13.09 -13.86 -25.99
CA ARG A 46 14.41 -14.39 -25.66
C ARG A 46 14.60 -14.42 -24.15
N ALA A 47 14.34 -13.31 -23.46
CA ALA A 47 14.50 -13.20 -22.02
C ALA A 47 13.63 -14.19 -21.23
N ILE A 48 12.38 -14.38 -21.65
CA ILE A 48 11.47 -15.38 -21.07
C ILE A 48 12.01 -16.81 -21.29
N THR A 49 12.51 -17.09 -22.49
CA THR A 49 13.00 -18.44 -22.84
C THR A 49 14.28 -18.79 -22.08
N THR A 50 15.11 -17.79 -21.77
CA THR A 50 16.39 -17.96 -21.05
C THR A 50 16.29 -17.72 -19.55
N ASP A 51 15.09 -17.43 -19.02
CA ASP A 51 14.84 -17.09 -17.60
C ASP A 51 15.82 -16.03 -17.05
N SER A 52 16.12 -15.02 -17.86
CA SER A 52 17.19 -14.05 -17.59
C SER A 52 16.71 -12.75 -16.95
N GLY A 53 15.48 -12.71 -16.42
CA GLY A 53 14.81 -11.48 -15.98
C GLY A 53 14.42 -10.54 -17.12
N ALA A 54 13.95 -9.34 -16.79
CA ALA A 54 13.51 -8.36 -17.77
C ALA A 54 14.72 -7.79 -18.55
N PRO A 55 14.65 -7.70 -19.90
CA PRO A 55 15.73 -7.14 -20.69
C PRO A 55 15.71 -5.60 -20.65
N ILE A 56 15.98 -5.01 -19.47
CA ILE A 56 15.82 -3.57 -19.20
C ILE A 56 16.52 -2.71 -20.27
N THR A 57 17.76 -3.01 -20.61
CA THR A 57 18.51 -2.26 -21.65
C THR A 57 17.81 -2.26 -23.00
N ALA A 58 17.21 -3.39 -23.40
CA ALA A 58 16.47 -3.46 -24.66
C ALA A 58 15.17 -2.67 -24.59
N ILE A 59 14.47 -2.71 -23.45
CA ILE A 59 13.23 -1.96 -23.20
C ILE A 59 13.51 -0.46 -23.28
N THR A 60 14.53 0.04 -22.58
CA THR A 60 14.90 1.47 -22.56
C THR A 60 15.38 1.94 -23.92
N THR A 61 16.28 1.19 -24.57
CA THR A 61 16.77 1.51 -25.92
C THR A 61 15.62 1.57 -26.94
N THR A 62 14.69 0.62 -26.87
CA THR A 62 13.53 0.62 -27.77
C THR A 62 12.62 1.81 -27.50
N SER A 63 12.39 2.15 -26.23
CA SER A 63 11.55 3.29 -25.83
C SER A 63 12.13 4.63 -26.32
N SER A 64 13.44 4.84 -26.17
CA SER A 64 14.15 6.02 -26.67
C SER A 64 14.11 6.11 -28.19
N ASN A 65 14.43 5.02 -28.89
CA ASN A 65 14.40 4.99 -30.35
C ASN A 65 12.99 5.22 -30.90
N PHE A 66 11.98 4.67 -30.22
CA PHE A 66 10.59 4.89 -30.55
C PHE A 66 10.20 6.36 -30.39
N LEU A 67 10.54 7.00 -29.26
CA LEU A 67 10.28 8.42 -29.03
C LEU A 67 10.89 9.30 -30.13
N VAL A 68 12.17 9.09 -30.45
CA VAL A 68 12.87 9.86 -31.50
C VAL A 68 12.20 9.65 -32.86
N SER A 69 11.92 8.40 -33.22
CA SER A 69 11.32 8.05 -34.51
C SER A 69 9.93 8.66 -34.66
N VAL A 70 9.07 8.55 -33.63
CA VAL A 70 7.75 9.15 -33.62
C VAL A 70 7.84 10.68 -33.72
N ASN A 71 8.64 11.32 -32.87
CA ASN A 71 8.72 12.78 -32.86
C ASN A 71 9.22 13.33 -34.20
N SER A 72 10.09 12.60 -34.90
CA SER A 72 10.53 12.96 -36.26
C SER A 72 9.40 13.01 -37.30
N GLN A 73 8.30 12.28 -37.08
CA GLN A 73 7.10 12.34 -37.93
C GLN A 73 6.08 13.34 -37.39
N VAL A 74 5.81 13.31 -36.09
CA VAL A 74 4.82 14.19 -35.43
C VAL A 74 5.18 15.68 -35.59
N ILE A 75 6.47 16.03 -35.63
CA ILE A 75 6.88 17.42 -35.86
C ILE A 75 6.51 17.96 -37.24
N LYS A 76 6.29 17.09 -38.23
CA LYS A 76 5.91 17.45 -39.61
C LYS A 76 4.41 17.71 -39.75
N ILE A 77 3.62 17.45 -38.70
CA ILE A 77 2.16 17.63 -38.70
C ILE A 77 1.85 19.09 -38.36
N TYR A 78 1.30 19.82 -39.33
CA TYR A 78 0.98 21.24 -39.19
C TYR A 78 -0.35 21.50 -38.48
N ASP A 79 -1.34 20.63 -38.68
CA ASP A 79 -2.61 20.74 -37.96
C ASP A 79 -2.39 20.38 -36.49
N LEU A 80 -2.60 21.37 -35.61
CA LEU A 80 -2.32 21.24 -34.18
C LEU A 80 -3.26 20.24 -33.48
N ASN A 81 -4.51 20.13 -33.93
CA ASN A 81 -5.47 19.20 -33.35
C ASN A 81 -5.12 17.77 -33.74
N GLU A 82 -4.84 17.54 -35.03
CA GLU A 82 -4.41 16.25 -35.56
C GLU A 82 -3.10 15.80 -34.89
N LYS A 83 -2.15 16.73 -34.76
CA LYS A 83 -0.89 16.50 -34.04
C LYS A 83 -1.13 16.05 -32.61
N ARG A 84 -2.01 16.75 -31.88
CA ARG A 84 -2.30 16.43 -30.48
C ARG A 84 -2.99 15.08 -30.33
N GLN A 85 -3.97 14.78 -31.19
CA GLN A 85 -4.65 13.49 -31.21
C GLN A 85 -3.66 12.32 -31.42
N ILE A 86 -2.70 12.49 -32.34
CA ILE A 86 -1.67 11.48 -32.59
C ILE A 86 -0.75 11.33 -31.38
N GLN A 87 -0.32 12.43 -30.76
CA GLN A 87 0.51 12.39 -29.54
C GLN A 87 -0.18 11.64 -28.40
N GLU A 88 -1.47 11.92 -28.17
CA GLU A 88 -2.29 11.25 -27.15
C GLU A 88 -2.44 9.76 -27.43
N ALA A 89 -2.78 9.39 -28.67
CA ALA A 89 -2.93 7.99 -29.06
C ALA A 89 -1.61 7.21 -28.94
N ILE A 90 -0.48 7.81 -29.35
CA ILE A 90 0.84 7.19 -29.21
C ILE A 90 1.22 7.02 -27.74
N ALA A 91 0.99 8.03 -26.91
CA ALA A 91 1.27 7.95 -25.47
C ALA A 91 0.47 6.82 -24.80
N GLN A 92 -0.81 6.69 -25.13
CA GLN A 92 -1.67 5.62 -24.64
C GLN A 92 -1.19 4.23 -25.09
N ILE A 93 -0.80 4.09 -26.36
CA ILE A 93 -0.24 2.82 -26.88
C ILE A 93 1.08 2.48 -26.18
N GLY A 94 1.99 3.46 -26.06
CA GLY A 94 3.27 3.29 -25.39
C GLY A 94 3.12 2.85 -23.93
N LEU A 95 2.20 3.49 -23.20
CA LEU A 95 1.87 3.13 -21.83
C LEU A 95 1.32 1.70 -21.73
N ARG A 96 0.44 1.29 -22.64
CA ARG A 96 -0.12 -0.07 -22.66
C ARG A 96 0.91 -1.14 -22.98
N MET A 97 1.84 -0.83 -23.89
CA MET A 97 2.99 -1.69 -24.15
C MET A 97 3.84 -1.83 -22.89
N LEU A 98 4.14 -0.74 -22.19
CA LEU A 98 4.88 -0.75 -20.93
C LEU A 98 4.17 -1.61 -19.86
N LEU A 99 2.87 -1.42 -19.67
CA LEU A 99 2.07 -2.21 -18.73
C LEU A 99 2.06 -3.70 -19.09
N SER A 100 2.01 -4.03 -20.38
CA SER A 100 2.07 -5.41 -20.85
C SER A 100 3.43 -6.05 -20.55
N ILE A 101 4.52 -5.29 -20.67
CA ILE A 101 5.87 -5.76 -20.30
C ILE A 101 5.96 -6.00 -18.80
N ILE A 102 5.45 -5.07 -17.99
CA ILE A 102 5.41 -5.19 -16.53
C ILE A 102 4.65 -6.44 -16.09
N LYS A 103 3.55 -6.79 -16.75
CA LYS A 103 2.80 -8.03 -16.47
C LYS A 103 3.63 -9.31 -16.72
N LEU A 104 4.60 -9.27 -17.64
CA LEU A 104 5.48 -10.40 -17.92
C LEU A 104 6.60 -10.53 -16.87
N PHE A 105 6.99 -9.42 -16.22
CA PHE A 105 8.09 -9.36 -15.25
C PHE A 105 7.67 -8.60 -13.97
N PRO A 106 6.70 -9.12 -13.21
CA PRO A 106 6.09 -8.38 -12.10
C PRO A 106 7.07 -8.03 -10.98
N SER A 107 8.09 -8.87 -10.73
CA SER A 107 9.12 -8.64 -9.71
C SER A 107 10.07 -7.49 -10.03
N GLU A 108 10.14 -7.10 -11.30
CA GLU A 108 11.02 -6.04 -11.85
C GLU A 108 10.20 -4.83 -12.32
N ALA A 109 8.90 -4.79 -12.02
CA ALA A 109 7.98 -3.78 -12.53
C ALA A 109 8.43 -2.34 -12.22
N SER A 110 8.89 -2.09 -10.99
CA SER A 110 9.41 -0.78 -10.59
C SER A 110 10.67 -0.41 -11.35
N ASP A 111 11.59 -1.35 -11.53
CA ASP A 111 12.87 -1.12 -12.21
C ASP A 111 12.64 -0.85 -13.70
N ILE A 112 11.74 -1.60 -14.34
CA ILE A 112 11.34 -1.39 -15.73
C ILE A 112 10.72 0.01 -15.90
N PHE A 113 9.79 0.38 -15.03
CA PHE A 113 9.06 1.64 -15.13
C PHE A 113 10.00 2.84 -14.94
N GLU A 114 10.84 2.81 -13.90
CA GLU A 114 11.80 3.88 -13.61
C GLU A 114 12.86 3.98 -14.71
N ALA A 115 13.37 2.85 -15.22
CA ALA A 115 14.33 2.85 -16.30
C ALA A 115 13.76 3.45 -17.59
N VAL A 116 12.50 3.15 -17.93
CA VAL A 116 11.83 3.75 -19.10
C VAL A 116 11.62 5.24 -18.90
N LYS A 117 11.15 5.66 -17.72
CA LYS A 117 10.96 7.07 -17.36
C LYS A 117 12.25 7.87 -17.53
N GLN A 118 13.34 7.39 -16.92
CA GLN A 118 14.66 8.02 -17.03
C GLN A 118 15.17 8.05 -18.47
N SER A 119 15.00 6.95 -19.22
CA SER A 119 15.40 6.88 -20.63
C SER A 119 14.68 7.91 -21.49
N LEU A 120 13.36 8.07 -21.30
CA LEU A 120 12.57 9.06 -22.02
C LEU A 120 12.95 10.50 -21.63
N GLN A 121 13.23 10.75 -20.35
CA GLN A 121 13.71 12.04 -19.87
C GLN A 121 15.06 12.41 -20.51
N MET A 122 16.05 11.53 -20.40
CA MET A 122 17.37 11.75 -21.00
C MET A 122 17.31 11.95 -22.51
N THR A 123 16.46 11.18 -23.20
CA THR A 123 16.24 11.34 -24.64
C THR A 123 15.59 12.68 -24.96
N SER A 124 14.63 13.12 -24.14
CA SER A 124 13.98 14.41 -24.33
C SER A 124 14.96 15.56 -24.13
N GLU A 125 15.81 15.49 -23.10
CA GLU A 125 16.87 16.47 -22.85
C GLU A 125 17.87 16.53 -24.03
N MET A 126 18.30 15.36 -24.53
CA MET A 126 19.28 15.27 -25.63
C MET A 126 18.76 15.87 -26.95
N PHE A 127 17.46 15.74 -27.23
CA PHE A 127 16.85 16.19 -28.49
C PHE A 127 16.02 17.48 -28.34
N GLY A 128 16.00 18.09 -27.15
CA GLY A 128 15.26 19.32 -26.88
C GLY A 128 13.73 19.15 -26.88
N TYR A 129 13.22 17.96 -26.56
CA TYR A 129 11.78 17.71 -26.43
C TYR A 129 11.26 18.15 -25.05
N ASN A 130 9.99 18.54 -24.98
CA ASN A 130 9.35 18.85 -23.70
C ASN A 130 8.97 17.56 -22.96
N TYR A 131 9.83 17.12 -22.03
CA TYR A 131 9.56 15.94 -21.22
C TYR A 131 8.29 16.07 -20.36
N SER A 132 7.95 17.28 -19.90
CA SER A 132 6.72 17.51 -19.13
C SER A 132 5.48 17.10 -19.93
N ASP A 133 5.43 17.43 -21.22
CA ASP A 133 4.30 17.05 -22.09
C ASP A 133 4.20 15.53 -22.24
N ILE A 134 5.33 14.82 -22.35
CA ILE A 134 5.36 13.35 -22.40
C ILE A 134 4.88 12.76 -21.07
N ASN A 135 5.35 13.31 -19.94
CA ASN A 135 4.96 12.88 -18.61
C ASN A 135 3.46 13.02 -18.37
N ASP A 136 2.89 14.15 -18.80
CA ASP A 136 1.46 14.45 -18.68
C ASP A 136 0.61 13.54 -19.59
N LEU A 137 1.05 13.33 -20.82
CA LEU A 137 0.39 12.45 -21.80
C LEU A 137 0.38 10.98 -21.36
N MET A 138 1.50 10.49 -20.82
CA MET A 138 1.63 9.11 -20.35
C MET A 138 1.15 8.93 -18.91
N LYS A 139 0.85 10.02 -18.19
CA LYS A 139 0.41 10.02 -16.79
C LYS A 139 1.36 9.25 -15.86
N PHE A 140 2.67 9.37 -16.07
CA PHE A 140 3.66 8.55 -15.34
C PHE A 140 3.56 8.70 -13.82
N GLU A 141 3.22 9.89 -13.31
CA GLU A 141 3.03 10.12 -11.88
C GLU A 141 1.89 9.26 -11.30
N GLU A 142 0.73 9.24 -11.97
CA GLU A 142 -0.44 8.44 -11.56
C GLU A 142 -0.12 6.92 -11.54
N PHE A 143 0.73 6.47 -12.47
CA PHE A 143 1.13 5.06 -12.57
C PHE A 143 2.31 4.67 -11.67
N THR A 144 3.13 5.61 -11.22
CA THR A 144 4.22 5.36 -10.26
C THR A 144 3.64 4.87 -8.93
N ASP A 145 2.55 5.46 -8.47
CA ASP A 145 1.85 5.02 -7.26
C ASP A 145 1.24 3.63 -7.43
N LEU A 146 0.74 3.33 -8.64
CA LEU A 146 0.13 2.06 -9.00
C LEU A 146 1.16 0.92 -9.10
N THR A 147 2.35 1.18 -9.64
CA THR A 147 3.44 0.18 -9.71
C THR A 147 4.09 -0.09 -8.35
N GLN A 148 4.14 0.92 -7.45
CA GLN A 148 4.55 0.73 -6.05
C GLN A 148 3.59 -0.16 -5.25
N THR A 149 2.30 -0.16 -5.59
CA THR A 149 1.32 -1.08 -4.97
C THR A 149 1.33 -2.47 -5.60
N LEU A 150 1.57 -2.57 -6.92
CA LEU A 150 1.62 -3.83 -7.67
C LEU A 150 2.85 -4.68 -7.38
N THR A 151 4.00 -4.06 -7.10
CA THR A 151 5.23 -4.82 -6.87
C THR A 151 5.13 -5.71 -5.63
N GLY A 152 4.20 -5.44 -4.69
CA GLY A 152 4.11 -6.17 -3.42
C GLY A 152 5.41 -6.14 -2.60
N LYS A 153 6.49 -5.58 -3.15
CA LYS A 153 7.86 -5.55 -2.66
C LYS A 153 8.00 -4.42 -1.66
N LYS A 154 7.34 -3.29 -1.86
CA LYS A 154 7.20 -2.27 -0.80
C LYS A 154 6.39 -2.81 0.39
N TYR A 155 5.29 -3.55 0.16
CA TYR A 155 4.57 -4.26 1.22
C TYR A 155 5.39 -5.42 1.82
N ALA A 156 6.19 -6.14 1.03
CA ALA A 156 7.00 -7.27 1.47
C ALA A 156 8.26 -6.81 2.21
N ASP A 157 8.86 -5.69 1.82
CA ASP A 157 10.01 -5.04 2.46
C ASP A 157 9.55 -4.29 3.72
N GLU A 158 8.38 -3.65 3.69
CA GLU A 158 7.69 -3.16 4.91
C GLU A 158 7.25 -4.31 5.83
N LEU A 159 7.07 -5.54 5.30
CA LEU A 159 6.84 -6.77 6.08
C LEU A 159 8.16 -7.49 6.48
N GLN A 160 9.29 -7.24 5.80
CA GLN A 160 10.57 -7.96 5.99
C GLN A 160 11.54 -7.27 6.95
N GLU A 161 11.29 -6.04 7.39
CA GLU A 161 12.00 -5.43 8.53
C GLU A 161 11.18 -5.37 9.82
N ILE A 162 10.26 -6.31 10.02
CA ILE A 162 9.86 -6.67 11.40
C ILE A 162 10.84 -7.74 11.86
N PRO A 163 11.80 -7.45 12.77
CA PRO A 163 12.55 -8.51 13.40
C PRO A 163 11.53 -9.48 13.99
N GLN A 164 11.63 -10.77 13.63
CA GLN A 164 10.90 -11.89 14.26
C GLN A 164 11.28 -12.06 15.74
N SER A 165 11.32 -10.98 16.52
CA SER A 165 10.87 -11.07 17.89
C SER A 165 9.36 -11.21 17.82
N GLU A 166 8.81 -12.32 18.29
CA GLU A 166 7.35 -12.50 18.37
C GLU A 166 6.77 -11.25 19.06
N ILE A 167 6.13 -10.36 18.30
CA ILE A 167 5.61 -9.10 18.83
C ILE A 167 4.61 -9.50 19.90
N ALA A 168 4.91 -9.15 21.14
CA ALA A 168 3.99 -9.32 22.25
C ALA A 168 2.70 -8.56 21.89
N SER A 169 1.65 -9.29 21.55
CA SER A 169 0.33 -8.74 21.21
C SER A 169 -0.75 -9.36 22.09
N ILE A 170 -1.78 -8.57 22.36
CA ILE A 170 -3.02 -9.03 22.96
C ILE A 170 -4.06 -9.07 21.85
N ILE A 171 -4.71 -10.21 21.67
CA ILE A 171 -5.73 -10.41 20.63
C ILE A 171 -7.09 -10.33 21.28
N TRP A 172 -7.99 -9.52 20.72
CA TRP A 172 -9.41 -9.55 21.11
C TRP A 172 -10.09 -10.74 20.46
N THR A 173 -10.81 -11.55 21.24
CA THR A 173 -11.36 -12.84 20.77
C THR A 173 -12.70 -12.71 20.04
N ASN A 174 -13.25 -11.49 19.95
CA ASN A 174 -14.56 -11.21 19.35
C ASN A 174 -15.75 -11.95 20.00
N LYS A 175 -15.62 -12.43 21.24
CA LYS A 175 -16.79 -12.95 22.00
C LYS A 175 -17.90 -11.91 22.16
N VAL A 176 -17.50 -10.65 22.22
CA VAL A 176 -18.37 -9.48 22.29
C VAL A 176 -17.75 -8.38 21.41
N PRO A 177 -18.56 -7.57 20.70
CA PRO A 177 -18.04 -6.42 19.96
C PRO A 177 -17.22 -5.47 20.85
N MET A 178 -15.99 -5.14 20.43
CA MET A 178 -15.08 -4.21 21.14
C MET A 178 -15.72 -2.84 21.42
N GLY A 179 -16.64 -2.41 20.54
CA GLY A 179 -17.38 -1.16 20.67
C GLY A 179 -18.12 -1.04 22.00
N TYR A 180 -18.63 -2.14 22.56
CA TYR A 180 -19.33 -2.11 23.84
C TYR A 180 -18.37 -1.82 25.00
N LEU A 181 -17.20 -2.46 25.03
CA LEU A 181 -16.17 -2.18 26.04
C LEU A 181 -15.69 -0.74 25.94
N THR A 182 -15.27 -0.31 24.75
CA THR A 182 -14.71 1.03 24.55
C THR A 182 -15.72 2.14 24.83
N THR A 183 -17.01 1.91 24.58
CA THR A 183 -18.09 2.83 24.95
C THR A 183 -18.21 2.97 26.47
N GLU A 184 -18.22 1.87 27.22
CA GLU A 184 -18.27 1.92 28.69
C GLU A 184 -17.05 2.61 29.30
N LEU A 185 -15.85 2.30 28.79
CA LEU A 185 -14.60 2.94 29.23
C LEU A 185 -14.58 4.44 28.94
N LYS A 186 -15.08 4.85 27.77
CA LYS A 186 -15.15 6.25 27.37
C LYS A 186 -16.18 7.02 28.20
N LYS A 187 -17.35 6.43 28.46
CA LYS A 187 -18.41 7.00 29.32
C LYS A 187 -17.89 7.29 30.74
N ARG A 188 -17.04 6.41 31.27
CA ARG A 188 -16.38 6.55 32.58
C ARG A 188 -15.16 7.47 32.57
N LYS A 189 -14.78 8.00 31.40
CA LYS A 189 -13.59 8.86 31.19
C LYS A 189 -12.25 8.18 31.52
N TRP A 190 -12.19 6.85 31.48
CA TRP A 190 -10.95 6.11 31.72
C TRP A 190 -10.00 6.15 30.52
N ILE A 191 -10.55 6.34 29.31
CA ILE A 191 -9.79 6.43 28.05
C ILE A 191 -10.08 7.75 27.33
N LYS A 192 -9.09 8.23 26.56
CA LYS A 192 -9.22 9.47 25.77
C LYS A 192 -10.10 9.29 24.54
N THR A 193 -9.94 8.23 23.76
CA THR A 193 -10.81 7.92 22.62
C THR A 193 -11.05 6.42 22.51
N GLN A 194 -12.19 6.01 21.93
CA GLN A 194 -12.49 4.59 21.72
C GLN A 194 -11.51 3.96 20.72
N SER A 195 -11.17 4.69 19.65
CA SER A 195 -10.25 4.22 18.61
C SER A 195 -8.84 3.94 19.17
N GLU A 196 -8.31 4.82 20.02
CA GLU A 196 -7.00 4.59 20.67
C GLU A 196 -6.98 3.31 21.49
N PHE A 197 -8.00 3.05 22.31
CA PHE A 197 -8.03 1.84 23.13
C PHE A 197 -8.23 0.57 22.30
N SER A 198 -9.07 0.61 21.26
CA SER A 198 -9.22 -0.52 20.33
C SER A 198 -7.90 -0.90 19.67
N LYS A 199 -7.05 0.09 19.36
CA LYS A 199 -5.70 -0.12 18.81
C LYS A 199 -4.75 -0.80 19.78
N LEU A 200 -5.09 -1.02 21.06
CA LEU A 200 -4.28 -1.83 21.96
C LEU A 200 -4.27 -3.31 21.56
N PHE A 201 -5.31 -3.76 20.85
CA PHE A 201 -5.51 -5.17 20.50
C PHE A 201 -5.13 -5.43 19.04
N GLY A 202 -4.28 -6.42 18.80
CA GLY A 202 -3.85 -6.81 17.46
C GLY A 202 -2.94 -5.81 16.73
N ASN A 203 -2.46 -4.77 17.40
CA ASN A 203 -1.59 -3.76 16.81
C ASN A 203 -0.10 -4.08 17.02
N SER A 204 0.68 -3.89 15.97
CA SER A 204 2.13 -4.07 15.91
C SER A 204 2.90 -2.74 15.90
N ASP A 205 2.21 -1.59 15.88
CA ASP A 205 2.82 -0.26 15.83
C ASP A 205 3.62 0.03 17.11
N SER A 206 4.94 0.15 16.95
CA SER A 206 5.89 0.46 18.03
C SER A 206 5.71 1.87 18.61
N LYS A 207 5.07 2.79 17.87
CA LYS A 207 4.79 4.17 18.26
C LYS A 207 3.40 4.36 18.87
N LEU A 208 2.62 3.28 19.01
CA LEU A 208 1.29 3.35 19.61
C LEU A 208 1.34 3.94 21.02
N GLN A 209 0.45 4.90 21.26
CA GLN A 209 0.18 5.46 22.58
C GLN A 209 -1.31 5.36 22.88
N VAL A 210 -1.65 4.63 23.95
CA VAL A 210 -3.03 4.46 24.41
C VAL A 210 -3.19 5.24 25.70
N HIS A 211 -4.02 6.27 25.67
CA HIS A 211 -4.19 7.15 26.81
C HIS A 211 -5.17 6.55 27.83
N TRP A 212 -4.71 6.41 29.08
CA TRP A 212 -5.49 5.95 30.22
C TRP A 212 -5.42 6.95 31.38
N ASP A 213 -6.53 7.16 32.10
CA ASP A 213 -6.52 7.95 33.33
C ASP A 213 -5.83 7.18 34.47
N MET A 214 -4.63 7.61 34.86
CA MET A 214 -3.82 6.94 35.87
C MET A 214 -4.42 6.93 37.28
N LYS A 215 -5.45 7.73 37.55
CA LYS A 215 -6.27 7.57 38.76
C LYS A 215 -6.92 6.19 38.83
N HIS A 216 -7.24 5.63 37.67
CA HIS A 216 -7.92 4.34 37.50
C HIS A 216 -6.96 3.21 37.12
N LYS A 217 -5.70 3.27 37.56
CA LYS A 217 -4.68 2.26 37.24
C LYS A 217 -4.99 0.86 37.83
N TYR A 218 -5.72 0.81 38.95
CA TYR A 218 -6.10 -0.45 39.59
C TYR A 218 -7.19 -1.16 38.80
N GLU A 219 -8.17 -0.39 38.33
CA GLU A 219 -9.24 -0.82 37.44
C GLU A 219 -8.68 -1.32 36.10
N LEU A 220 -7.64 -0.69 35.55
CA LEU A 220 -6.94 -1.19 34.37
C LEU A 220 -6.37 -2.59 34.59
N ALA A 221 -5.62 -2.78 35.69
CA ALA A 221 -5.00 -4.07 35.99
C ALA A 221 -6.07 -5.16 36.20
N GLN A 222 -7.15 -4.83 36.93
CA GLN A 222 -8.25 -5.75 37.16
C GLN A 222 -9.04 -6.05 35.88
N LEU A 223 -9.31 -5.05 35.04
CA LEU A 223 -10.00 -5.21 33.77
C LEU A 223 -9.25 -6.17 32.85
N LEU A 224 -7.94 -5.98 32.68
CA LEU A 224 -7.11 -6.87 31.85
C LEU A 224 -7.10 -8.30 32.39
N TYR A 225 -7.03 -8.46 33.71
CA TYR A 225 -7.11 -9.78 34.36
C TYR A 225 -8.45 -10.47 34.07
N VAL A 226 -9.57 -9.78 34.27
CA VAL A 226 -10.91 -10.36 34.07
C VAL A 226 -11.17 -10.65 32.60
N LEU A 227 -10.76 -9.77 31.69
CA LEU A 227 -10.87 -10.00 30.24
C LEU A 227 -10.10 -11.25 29.81
N ALA A 228 -8.89 -11.45 30.34
CA ALA A 228 -8.08 -12.63 30.05
C ALA A 228 -8.71 -13.90 30.63
N LYS A 229 -9.17 -13.85 31.89
CA LYS A 229 -9.84 -14.98 32.57
C LYS A 229 -11.15 -15.37 31.86
N GLY A 230 -11.91 -14.41 31.33
CA GLY A 230 -13.11 -14.64 30.55
C GLY A 230 -12.87 -15.00 29.07
N ASP A 231 -11.60 -15.05 28.65
CA ASP A 231 -11.20 -15.31 27.26
C ASP A 231 -11.85 -14.32 26.28
N PHE A 232 -12.01 -13.06 26.71
CA PHE A 232 -12.28 -11.90 25.84
C PHE A 232 -11.00 -11.41 25.15
N ILE A 233 -9.85 -11.67 25.79
CA ILE A 233 -8.53 -11.40 25.24
C ILE A 233 -7.63 -12.62 25.36
N ARG A 234 -6.79 -12.84 24.35
CA ARG A 234 -5.73 -13.86 24.34
C ARG A 234 -4.37 -13.19 24.22
N PRO A 235 -3.53 -13.23 25.28
CA PRO A 235 -2.18 -12.70 25.20
C PRO A 235 -1.26 -13.71 24.48
N ARG A 236 -0.40 -13.24 23.58
CA ARG A 236 0.71 -14.06 23.06
C ARG A 236 1.89 -14.10 24.04
N LYS A 237 2.14 -13.00 24.78
CA LYS A 237 3.24 -12.88 25.76
C LYS A 237 2.82 -12.13 27.02
N GLY A 238 2.07 -12.79 27.91
CA GLY A 238 1.65 -12.21 29.20
C GLY A 238 0.60 -11.10 29.06
N VAL A 239 -0.37 -11.09 29.98
CA VAL A 239 -1.52 -10.17 29.93
C VAL A 239 -1.13 -8.70 30.13
N PHE A 240 -0.03 -8.43 30.85
CA PHE A 240 0.32 -7.08 31.32
C PHE A 240 1.51 -6.44 30.59
N SER A 241 2.34 -7.22 29.89
CA SER A 241 3.55 -6.71 29.25
C SER A 241 3.24 -5.72 28.12
N VAL A 242 2.20 -6.03 27.33
CA VAL A 242 1.77 -5.23 26.17
C VAL A 242 1.14 -3.91 26.62
N PRO A 243 0.17 -3.89 27.56
CA PRO A 243 -0.43 -2.65 28.02
C PRO A 243 0.59 -1.77 28.75
N GLU A 244 1.52 -2.33 29.53
CA GLU A 244 2.58 -1.55 30.18
C GLU A 244 3.53 -0.86 29.18
N LYS A 245 3.68 -1.41 27.96
CA LYS A 245 4.51 -0.80 26.91
C LYS A 245 3.82 0.36 26.20
N PHE A 246 2.52 0.24 25.94
CA PHE A 246 1.77 1.15 25.07
C PHE A 246 0.85 2.14 25.80
N ILE A 247 0.46 1.85 27.05
CA ILE A 247 -0.40 2.74 27.83
C ILE A 247 0.43 3.87 28.43
N VAL A 248 -0.06 5.08 28.20
CA VAL A 248 0.46 6.34 28.76
C VAL A 248 -0.65 7.06 29.51
N ASP A 249 -0.29 7.94 30.43
CA ASP A 249 -1.24 8.86 31.04
C ASP A 249 -1.64 9.98 30.06
N PHE A 250 -2.57 10.85 30.47
CA PHE A 250 -3.03 11.95 29.60
C PHE A 250 -1.98 13.04 29.37
N SER A 251 -0.86 13.02 30.10
CA SER A 251 0.32 13.86 29.89
C SER A 251 1.41 13.19 29.03
N GLY A 252 1.23 11.92 28.65
CA GLY A 252 2.20 11.13 27.89
C GLY A 252 3.19 10.33 28.73
N THR A 253 3.05 10.30 30.06
CA THR A 253 3.94 9.55 30.96
C THR A 253 3.63 8.05 30.88
N LYS A 254 4.66 7.24 30.64
CA LYS A 254 4.55 5.77 30.53
C LYS A 254 4.36 5.07 31.88
N LEU A 255 3.68 3.93 31.85
CA LEU A 255 3.63 3.02 32.99
C LEU A 255 5.01 2.44 33.31
N LYS A 256 5.27 2.19 34.60
CA LYS A 256 6.47 1.45 35.03
C LYS A 256 6.31 -0.02 34.67
N ALA A 257 7.37 -0.66 34.18
CA ALA A 257 7.38 -2.09 33.88
C ALA A 257 6.99 -2.93 35.12
N ASN A 258 6.20 -3.98 34.90
CA ASN A 258 5.61 -4.87 35.90
C ASN A 258 4.67 -4.21 36.92
N SER A 259 4.26 -2.96 36.73
CA SER A 259 3.38 -2.27 37.67
C SER A 259 1.97 -2.87 37.68
N LEU A 260 1.37 -3.14 36.52
CA LEU A 260 0.03 -3.72 36.40
C LEU A 260 0.02 -5.16 36.90
N LYS A 261 1.07 -5.95 36.60
CA LYS A 261 1.21 -7.32 37.13
C LYS A 261 1.24 -7.33 38.67
N LYS A 262 2.01 -6.44 39.28
CA LYS A 262 2.08 -6.31 40.75
C LYS A 262 0.73 -5.89 41.34
N ILE A 263 0.04 -4.95 40.69
CA ILE A 263 -1.29 -4.50 41.13
C ILE A 263 -2.31 -5.64 41.03
N SER A 264 -2.39 -6.33 39.90
CA SER A 264 -3.30 -7.48 39.71
C SER A 264 -3.02 -8.59 40.73
N SER A 265 -1.75 -8.87 41.02
CA SER A 265 -1.39 -9.83 42.08
C SER A 265 -1.91 -9.40 43.45
N LYS A 266 -1.78 -8.12 43.82
CA LYS A 266 -2.30 -7.59 45.10
C LYS A 266 -3.82 -7.69 45.18
N ILE A 267 -4.53 -7.33 44.11
CA ILE A 267 -5.99 -7.41 44.04
C ILE A 267 -6.45 -8.87 44.20
N THR A 268 -5.71 -9.81 43.60
CA THR A 268 -6.03 -11.25 43.68
C THR A 268 -5.77 -11.82 45.08
N THR A 269 -4.70 -11.37 45.76
CA THR A 269 -4.35 -11.85 47.10
C THR A 269 -5.23 -11.25 48.20
N ASP A 270 -5.70 -10.01 48.05
CA ASP A 270 -6.52 -9.31 49.05
C ASP A 270 -7.78 -8.70 48.41
N PRO A 271 -8.75 -9.52 47.96
CA PRO A 271 -9.93 -9.03 47.27
C PRO A 271 -10.82 -8.14 48.16
N THR A 272 -10.77 -8.32 49.48
CA THR A 272 -11.52 -7.52 50.45
C THR A 272 -11.13 -6.05 50.42
N THR A 273 -9.83 -5.75 50.40
CA THR A 273 -9.32 -4.36 50.35
C THR A 273 -9.64 -3.69 49.01
N TYR A 274 -9.73 -4.46 47.92
CA TYR A 274 -9.96 -3.94 46.56
C TYR A 274 -11.40 -4.20 46.06
N HIS A 275 -12.36 -4.41 46.96
CA HIS A 275 -13.73 -4.77 46.61
C HIS A 275 -14.37 -3.81 45.59
N ASP A 276 -14.27 -2.50 45.84
CA ASP A 276 -14.86 -1.47 44.96
C ASP A 276 -14.29 -1.50 43.54
N ILE A 277 -12.98 -1.80 43.41
CA ILE A 277 -12.31 -1.93 42.11
C ILE A 277 -12.82 -3.17 41.37
N ILE A 278 -12.96 -4.28 42.08
CA ILE A 278 -13.47 -5.54 41.53
C ILE A 278 -14.90 -5.35 41.06
N GLU A 279 -15.79 -4.82 41.91
CA GLU A 279 -17.20 -4.60 41.58
C GLU A 279 -17.37 -3.64 40.39
N SER A 280 -16.59 -2.55 40.36
CA SER A 280 -16.62 -1.58 39.27
C SER A 280 -16.28 -2.22 37.92
N VAL A 281 -15.26 -3.10 37.87
CA VAL A 281 -14.86 -3.83 36.68
C VAL A 281 -15.88 -4.90 36.30
N GLU A 282 -16.38 -5.68 37.27
CA GLU A 282 -17.41 -6.70 37.03
C GLU A 282 -18.68 -6.10 36.44
N LYS A 283 -19.06 -4.90 36.88
CA LYS A 283 -20.19 -4.15 36.31
C LYS A 283 -19.98 -3.83 34.82
N ILE A 284 -18.76 -3.47 34.42
CA ILE A 284 -18.43 -3.25 32.99
C ILE A 284 -18.56 -4.55 32.22
N ILE A 285 -17.97 -5.65 32.71
CA ILE A 285 -18.01 -6.95 32.05
C ILE A 285 -19.46 -7.45 31.91
N LYS A 286 -20.27 -7.30 32.95
CA LYS A 286 -21.69 -7.66 32.93
C LYS A 286 -22.49 -6.83 31.93
N ASN A 287 -22.19 -5.53 31.79
CA ASN A 287 -22.87 -4.66 30.82
C ASN A 287 -22.56 -5.07 29.39
N ILE A 288 -21.28 -5.36 29.08
CA ILE A 288 -20.89 -5.75 27.72
C ILE A 288 -21.35 -7.16 27.36
N SER A 289 -21.53 -8.07 28.32
CA SER A 289 -22.03 -9.44 28.07
C SER A 289 -23.55 -9.54 27.92
N LYS A 290 -24.30 -8.47 28.20
CA LYS A 290 -25.77 -8.42 28.05
C LYS A 290 -26.23 -7.75 26.74
N SER A 291 -25.29 -7.15 26.00
CA SER A 291 -25.52 -6.41 24.75
C SER A 291 -25.16 -7.26 23.54
#